data_AF-A0A1F6NTF7-F1
#
_entry.id   AF-A0A1F6NTF7-F1
#
_cell.length_a   1.000
_cell.length_b   1.000
_cell.length_c   1.000
_cell.angle_alpha   90.00
_cell.angle_beta   90.00
_cell.angle_gamma   90.00
#
_symmetry.space_group_name_H-M   'P 1'
#
loop_
_entity.id
_entity.type
_entity.pdbx_description
1 polymer ?
#
loop_
_entity_poly.entity_id
_entity_poly.type
_entity_poly.pdbx_seq_one_letter_code
_entity_poly.pdbx_strand_id
1 'polypeptide(L)'
;MARKAQNIISVIPALLSSLALFVIYRYQSRLVFVIVLPVWLLLIVLFEIKVRKARNKEQSLLPIILITIFSFLSLISIVEWNFLKPFFVFLIGFVMLLLFQSLFSEDSFLQIEQKPYRRIMVVIWSFDAFAIITTIFALSLFFPKIPFWALNLIGGAVFAGISVMIWKKYFEIARKQWLIWAFLIGFLMIELIWVMHFLPFGYLVSGFFLTWLWYILQLLTRFHFGPNGVVWKRQILFLSVNLVIFAALLLFFVRWV
;
A
#
# COMPACT_ATOMS: atom_id res chain seq x y z
N MET A 1 -20.87 -1.03 -23.43
CA MET A 1 -20.54 0.37 -23.04
C MET A 1 -19.25 0.75 -23.74
N ALA A 2 -19.21 1.82 -24.53
CA ALA A 2 -18.00 2.20 -25.25
C ALA A 2 -16.84 2.49 -24.27
N ARG A 3 -15.60 2.07 -24.59
CA ARG A 3 -14.38 2.32 -23.76
C ARG A 3 -14.27 3.78 -23.29
N LYS A 4 -14.75 4.73 -24.11
CA LYS A 4 -14.81 6.17 -23.75
C LYS A 4 -15.65 6.45 -22.51
N ALA A 5 -16.82 5.82 -22.37
CA ALA A 5 -17.70 6.01 -21.22
C ALA A 5 -17.07 5.46 -19.93
N GLN A 6 -16.34 4.34 -20.02
CA GLN A 6 -15.63 3.76 -18.87
C GLN A 6 -14.53 4.67 -18.35
N ASN A 7 -13.73 5.25 -19.26
CA ASN A 7 -12.69 6.20 -18.90
C ASN A 7 -13.28 7.44 -18.19
N ILE A 8 -14.39 7.99 -18.71
CA ILE A 8 -15.07 9.14 -18.09
C ILE A 8 -15.56 8.79 -16.68
N ILE A 9 -16.15 7.61 -16.48
CA ILE A 9 -16.64 7.18 -15.16
C ILE A 9 -15.47 7.05 -14.17
N SER A 10 -14.31 6.52 -14.58
CA SER A 10 -13.14 6.39 -13.69
C SER A 10 -12.47 7.73 -13.31
N VAL A 11 -12.67 8.80 -14.10
CA VAL A 11 -12.09 10.12 -13.82
C VAL A 11 -12.83 10.82 -12.66
N ILE A 12 -14.12 10.56 -12.46
CA ILE A 12 -14.92 11.15 -11.37
C ILE A 12 -14.31 10.88 -9.98
N PRO A 13 -14.08 9.62 -9.55
CA PRO A 13 -13.50 9.35 -8.24
C PRO A 13 -12.05 9.84 -8.11
N ALA A 14 -11.31 9.93 -9.21
CA ALA A 14 -9.95 10.49 -9.24
C ALA A 14 -9.94 11.99 -8.92
N LEU A 15 -10.80 12.75 -9.60
CA LEU A 15 -10.97 14.18 -9.34
C LEU A 15 -11.51 14.43 -7.93
N LEU A 16 -12.50 13.65 -7.50
CA LEU A 16 -13.06 13.73 -6.14
C LEU A 16 -11.97 13.53 -5.08
N SER A 17 -11.12 12.52 -5.26
CA SER A 17 -10.05 12.20 -4.30
C SER A 17 -8.95 13.25 -4.28
N SER A 18 -8.57 13.77 -5.44
CA SER A 18 -7.61 14.89 -5.53
C SER A 18 -8.18 16.14 -4.86
N LEU A 19 -9.44 16.48 -5.12
CA LEU A 19 -10.10 17.66 -4.55
C LEU A 19 -10.27 17.53 -3.03
N ALA A 20 -10.71 16.37 -2.54
CA ALA A 20 -10.86 16.13 -1.11
C ALA A 20 -9.52 16.28 -0.37
N LEU A 21 -8.45 15.65 -0.89
CA LEU A 21 -7.13 15.75 -0.29
C LEU A 21 -6.55 17.17 -0.40
N PHE A 22 -6.79 17.87 -1.52
CA PHE A 22 -6.42 19.28 -1.70
C PHE A 22 -7.09 20.19 -0.68
N VAL A 23 -8.41 20.03 -0.47
CA VAL A 23 -9.17 20.84 0.50
C VAL A 23 -8.66 20.60 1.91
N ILE A 24 -8.44 19.34 2.30
CA ILE A 24 -7.88 18.99 3.62
C ILE A 24 -6.49 19.60 3.80
N TYR A 25 -5.64 19.51 2.78
CA TYR A 25 -4.29 20.08 2.79
C TYR A 25 -4.32 21.62 2.90
N ARG A 26 -5.16 22.29 2.10
CA ARG A 26 -5.21 23.74 1.99
C ARG A 26 -5.83 24.39 3.22
N TYR A 27 -6.89 23.79 3.75
CA TYR A 27 -7.63 24.28 4.90
C TYR A 27 -7.43 23.32 6.08
N GLN A 28 -6.31 23.50 6.80
CA GLN A 28 -5.89 22.68 7.95
C GLN A 28 -6.76 22.93 9.20
N SER A 29 -8.09 22.98 9.03
CA SER A 29 -9.07 23.15 10.09
C SER A 29 -9.66 21.80 10.50
N ARG A 30 -9.83 21.58 11.81
CA ARG A 30 -10.45 20.36 12.35
C ARG A 30 -11.85 20.13 11.78
N LEU A 31 -12.64 21.20 11.61
CA LEU A 31 -13.99 21.11 11.05
C LEU A 31 -13.96 20.65 9.59
N VAL A 32 -13.04 21.19 8.79
CA VAL A 32 -12.89 20.79 7.39
C VAL A 32 -12.50 19.32 7.32
N PHE A 33 -11.56 18.85 8.14
CA PHE A 33 -11.18 17.44 8.18
C PHE A 33 -12.36 16.52 8.56
N VAL A 34 -13.09 16.86 9.63
CA VAL A 34 -14.22 16.05 10.14
C VAL A 34 -15.41 16.02 9.16
N ILE A 35 -15.59 17.04 8.32
CA ILE A 35 -16.66 17.06 7.32
C ILE A 35 -16.21 16.40 6.02
N VAL A 36 -15.04 16.79 5.49
CA VAL A 36 -14.57 16.35 4.16
C VAL A 36 -14.22 14.87 4.17
N LEU A 37 -13.59 14.34 5.23
CA LEU A 37 -13.17 12.94 5.26
C LEU A 37 -14.35 11.95 5.20
N PRO A 38 -15.39 12.04 6.05
CA PRO A 38 -16.54 11.14 5.96
C PRO A 38 -17.32 11.30 4.65
N VAL A 39 -17.49 12.53 4.15
CA VAL A 39 -18.16 12.78 2.86
C VAL A 39 -17.37 12.13 1.73
N TRP A 40 -16.05 12.31 1.71
CA TRP A 40 -15.19 11.71 0.70
C TRP A 40 -15.23 10.17 0.75
N LEU A 41 -15.08 9.57 1.93
CA LEU A 41 -15.18 8.13 2.11
C LEU A 41 -16.56 7.59 1.67
N LEU A 42 -17.64 8.25 2.09
CA LEU A 42 -19.00 7.86 1.73
C LEU A 42 -19.20 7.86 0.21
N LEU A 43 -18.80 8.95 -0.46
CA LEU A 43 -18.94 9.07 -1.91
C LEU A 43 -18.14 7.99 -2.65
N ILE A 44 -16.90 7.72 -2.24
CA ILE A 44 -16.06 6.70 -2.85
C ILE A 44 -16.62 5.28 -2.64
N VAL A 45 -17.08 4.97 -1.42
CA VAL A 45 -17.67 3.67 -1.09
C VAL A 45 -18.97 3.45 -1.88
N LEU A 46 -19.86 4.44 -1.91
CA LEU A 46 -21.11 4.37 -2.69
C LEU A 46 -20.82 4.19 -4.18
N PHE A 47 -19.80 4.89 -4.70
CA PHE A 47 -19.40 4.78 -6.10
C PHE A 47 -18.87 3.38 -6.44
N GLU A 48 -17.99 2.81 -5.60
CA GLU A 48 -17.50 1.43 -5.79
C GLU A 48 -18.65 0.41 -5.77
N ILE A 49 -19.56 0.51 -4.78
CA ILE A 49 -20.68 -0.42 -4.66
C ILE A 49 -21.58 -0.35 -5.90
N LYS A 50 -21.88 0.87 -6.38
CA LYS A 50 -22.73 1.07 -7.55
C LYS A 50 -22.09 0.52 -8.82
N VAL A 51 -20.81 0.79 -9.05
CA VAL A 51 -20.08 0.29 -10.24
C VAL A 51 -19.91 -1.23 -10.17
N ARG A 52 -19.57 -1.78 -9.00
CA ARG A 52 -19.43 -3.23 -8.79
C ARG A 52 -20.74 -3.95 -9.08
N LYS A 53 -21.86 -3.47 -8.51
CA LYS A 53 -23.20 -4.04 -8.73
C LYS A 53 -23.64 -3.95 -10.19
N ALA A 54 -23.35 -2.83 -10.87
CA ALA A 54 -23.67 -2.66 -12.28
C ALA A 54 -22.88 -3.60 -13.22
N ARG A 55 -21.76 -4.17 -12.75
CA ARG A 55 -20.87 -5.03 -13.53
C ARG A 55 -20.80 -6.48 -13.04
N ASN A 56 -21.58 -6.84 -12.02
CA ASN A 56 -21.58 -8.17 -11.41
C ASN A 56 -20.17 -8.68 -11.04
N LYS A 57 -19.29 -7.80 -10.57
CA LYS A 57 -17.95 -8.19 -10.10
C LYS A 57 -17.99 -8.78 -8.69
N GLU A 58 -17.40 -9.96 -8.51
CA GLU A 58 -17.32 -10.63 -7.21
C GLU A 58 -16.24 -10.04 -6.30
N GLN A 59 -15.13 -9.58 -6.88
CA GLN A 59 -14.01 -9.04 -6.11
C GLN A 59 -14.21 -7.56 -5.77
N SER A 60 -14.21 -7.24 -4.47
CA SER A 60 -14.26 -5.85 -4.01
C SER A 60 -12.87 -5.21 -4.01
N LEU A 61 -12.79 -3.97 -4.49
CA LEU A 61 -11.60 -3.11 -4.37
C LEU A 61 -11.66 -2.18 -3.14
N LEU A 62 -12.70 -2.26 -2.32
CA LEU A 62 -12.84 -1.41 -1.14
C LEU A 62 -11.62 -1.48 -0.21
N PRO A 63 -11.03 -2.65 0.10
CA PRO A 63 -9.91 -2.72 1.02
C PRO A 63 -8.69 -1.91 0.55
N ILE A 64 -8.35 -2.00 -0.74
CA ILE A 64 -7.21 -1.24 -1.28
C ILE A 64 -7.54 0.24 -1.32
N ILE A 65 -8.74 0.63 -1.76
CA ILE A 65 -9.15 2.03 -1.84
C ILE A 65 -9.09 2.71 -0.46
N LEU A 66 -9.64 2.09 0.58
CA LEU A 66 -9.66 2.65 1.93
C LEU A 66 -8.24 2.78 2.51
N ILE A 67 -7.41 1.76 2.30
CA ILE A 67 -6.02 1.76 2.75
C ILE A 67 -5.20 2.81 1.98
N THR A 68 -5.42 2.98 0.68
CA THR A 68 -4.79 4.03 -0.12
C THR A 68 -5.20 5.42 0.37
N ILE A 69 -6.49 5.66 0.61
CA ILE A 69 -6.96 6.96 1.16
C ILE A 69 -6.27 7.27 2.49
N PHE A 70 -6.24 6.29 3.40
CA PHE A 70 -5.56 6.45 4.69
C PHE A 70 -4.06 6.69 4.52
N SER A 71 -3.41 5.96 3.61
CA SER A 71 -1.98 6.06 3.30
C SER A 71 -1.61 7.46 2.81
N PHE A 72 -2.34 8.01 1.85
CA PHE A 72 -2.09 9.36 1.35
C PHE A 72 -2.37 10.45 2.39
N LEU A 73 -3.46 10.32 3.17
CA LEU A 73 -3.72 11.22 4.28
C LEU A 73 -2.59 11.22 5.30
N SER A 74 -2.09 10.03 5.63
CA SER A 74 -1.01 9.87 6.60
C SER A 74 0.30 10.50 6.12
N LEU A 75 0.68 10.27 4.85
CA LEU A 75 1.86 10.89 4.25
C LEU A 75 1.75 12.42 4.18
N ILE A 76 0.60 12.95 3.76
CA ILE A 76 0.45 14.41 3.63
C ILE A 76 0.52 15.13 4.98
N SER A 77 0.09 14.47 6.06
CA SER A 77 0.16 15.00 7.42
C SER A 77 1.59 15.03 7.97
N ILE A 78 2.46 14.12 7.52
CA ILE A 78 3.83 13.97 8.04
C ILE A 78 4.85 14.72 7.18
N VAL A 79 4.61 14.82 5.87
CA VAL A 79 5.56 15.45 4.95
C VAL A 79 5.54 16.96 5.12
N GLU A 80 6.66 17.55 5.52
CA GLU A 80 6.78 19.00 5.71
C GLU A 80 7.03 19.73 4.39
N TRP A 81 7.66 19.07 3.41
CA TRP A 81 8.10 19.71 2.17
C TRP A 81 6.90 20.15 1.31
N ASN A 82 6.71 21.46 1.18
CA ASN A 82 5.59 22.07 0.46
C ASN A 82 5.49 21.65 -1.02
N PHE A 83 6.59 21.28 -1.66
CA PHE A 83 6.58 20.80 -3.05
C PHE A 83 5.98 19.40 -3.19
N LEU A 84 6.18 18.53 -2.19
CA LEU A 84 5.68 17.15 -2.23
C LEU A 84 4.16 17.07 -1.98
N LYS A 85 3.57 18.03 -1.27
CA LYS A 85 2.14 17.99 -0.93
C LYS A 85 1.23 18.06 -2.18
N PRO A 86 1.39 19.04 -3.11
CA PRO A 86 0.66 19.02 -4.39
C PRO A 86 0.94 17.77 -5.22
N PHE A 87 2.16 17.24 -5.19
CA PHE A 87 2.48 15.98 -5.86
C PHE A 87 1.64 14.82 -5.32
N PHE A 88 1.51 14.67 -4.00
CA PHE A 88 0.66 13.64 -3.40
C PHE A 88 -0.83 13.84 -3.69
N VAL A 89 -1.30 15.08 -3.74
CA VAL A 89 -2.67 15.43 -4.16
C VAL A 89 -2.95 14.96 -5.58
N PHE A 90 -2.03 15.19 -6.51
CA PHE A 90 -2.16 14.68 -7.88
C PHE A 90 -2.05 13.15 -7.93
N LEU A 91 -1.09 12.59 -7.18
CA LEU A 91 -0.79 11.16 -7.20
C LEU A 91 -1.96 10.32 -6.68
N ILE A 92 -2.67 10.75 -5.62
CA ILE A 92 -3.87 10.03 -5.18
C ILE A 92 -4.95 10.01 -6.26
N GLY A 93 -5.14 11.11 -6.98
CA GLY A 93 -6.05 11.16 -8.12
C GLY A 93 -5.69 10.14 -9.18
N PHE A 94 -4.41 10.11 -9.56
CA PHE A 94 -3.89 9.17 -10.54
C PHE A 94 -4.04 7.70 -10.08
N VAL A 95 -3.71 7.40 -8.83
CA VAL A 95 -3.87 6.05 -8.26
C VAL A 95 -5.35 5.65 -8.24
N MET A 96 -6.25 6.54 -7.83
CA MET A 96 -7.69 6.29 -7.82
C MET A 96 -8.23 6.07 -9.24
N LEU A 97 -7.73 6.80 -10.23
CA LEU A 97 -8.05 6.56 -11.63
C LEU A 97 -7.69 5.11 -12.03
N LEU A 98 -6.47 4.66 -11.71
CA LEU A 98 -6.02 3.30 -12.01
C LEU A 98 -6.86 2.23 -11.29
N LEU A 99 -7.17 2.46 -10.00
CA LEU A 99 -7.99 1.54 -9.21
C LEU A 99 -9.40 1.41 -9.80
N PHE A 100 -10.06 2.53 -10.10
CA PHE A 100 -11.40 2.49 -10.69
C PHE A 100 -11.39 1.99 -12.15
N GLN A 101 -10.32 2.23 -12.91
CA GLN A 101 -10.16 1.64 -14.24
C GLN A 101 -10.08 0.11 -14.18
N SER A 102 -9.46 -0.45 -13.13
CA SER A 102 -9.40 -1.90 -12.92
C SER A 102 -10.76 -2.56 -12.61
N LEU A 103 -11.78 -1.78 -12.20
CA LEU A 103 -13.15 -2.30 -12.10
C LEU A 103 -13.78 -2.55 -13.48
N PHE A 104 -13.22 -1.99 -14.55
CA PHE A 104 -13.71 -2.17 -15.91
C PHE A 104 -12.97 -3.26 -16.69
N SER A 105 -11.81 -3.72 -16.22
CA SER A 105 -11.12 -4.88 -16.82
C SER A 105 -11.89 -6.17 -16.52
N GLU A 106 -11.79 -7.17 -17.39
CA GLU A 106 -12.36 -8.50 -17.14
C GLU A 106 -11.66 -9.15 -15.93
N ASP A 107 -12.32 -10.11 -15.27
CA ASP A 107 -11.76 -10.87 -14.15
C ASP A 107 -11.45 -12.29 -14.64
N SER A 108 -10.32 -12.48 -15.33
CA SER A 108 -9.90 -13.78 -15.86
C SER A 108 -8.48 -14.08 -15.39
N PHE A 109 -8.36 -15.04 -14.48
CA PHE A 109 -7.10 -15.40 -13.82
C PHE A 109 -5.96 -15.74 -14.79
N LEU A 110 -6.29 -16.27 -15.97
CA LEU A 110 -5.36 -16.85 -16.93
C LEU A 110 -4.98 -15.95 -18.13
N GLN A 111 -5.59 -14.77 -18.29
CA GLN A 111 -5.26 -13.93 -19.43
C GLN A 111 -3.93 -13.19 -19.20
N ILE A 112 -3.02 -13.30 -20.17
CA ILE A 112 -1.70 -12.64 -20.19
C ILE A 112 -1.87 -11.11 -20.03
N GLU A 113 -2.96 -10.55 -20.56
CA GLU A 113 -3.30 -9.13 -20.54
C GLU A 113 -3.53 -8.57 -19.13
N GLN A 114 -3.77 -9.41 -18.12
CA GLN A 114 -3.98 -8.95 -16.74
C GLN A 114 -2.69 -8.76 -15.94
N LYS A 115 -1.56 -9.21 -16.48
CA LYS A 115 -0.26 -9.14 -15.80
C LYS A 115 0.16 -7.70 -15.44
N PRO A 116 -0.03 -6.67 -16.29
CA PRO A 116 0.25 -5.29 -15.92
C PRO A 116 -0.63 -4.79 -14.77
N TYR A 117 -1.92 -5.09 -14.77
CA TYR A 117 -2.85 -4.68 -13.71
C TYR A 117 -2.49 -5.28 -12.36
N ARG A 118 -2.16 -6.58 -12.32
CA ARG A 118 -1.68 -7.22 -11.08
C ARG A 118 -0.40 -6.57 -10.56
N ARG A 119 0.52 -6.16 -11.45
CA ARG A 119 1.76 -5.45 -11.06
C ARG A 119 1.45 -4.06 -10.49
N ILE A 120 0.58 -3.29 -11.15
CA ILE A 120 0.15 -1.97 -10.65
C ILE A 120 -0.46 -2.11 -9.26
N MET A 121 -1.34 -3.10 -9.05
CA MET A 121 -1.94 -3.37 -7.73
C MET A 121 -0.90 -3.69 -6.66
N VAL A 122 0.14 -4.48 -6.98
CA VAL A 122 1.24 -4.74 -6.03
C VAL A 122 2.01 -3.47 -5.72
N VAL A 123 2.25 -2.61 -6.72
CA VAL A 123 2.93 -1.32 -6.50
C VAL A 123 2.11 -0.42 -5.58
N ILE A 124 0.79 -0.31 -5.79
CA ILE A 124 -0.10 0.49 -4.94
C ILE A 124 -0.09 -0.06 -3.51
N TRP A 125 -0.27 -1.38 -3.34
CA TRP A 125 -0.19 -2.01 -2.01
C TRP A 125 1.16 -1.81 -1.33
N SER A 126 2.26 -1.82 -2.08
CA SER A 126 3.60 -1.59 -1.52
C SER A 126 3.78 -0.14 -1.09
N PHE A 127 3.26 0.81 -1.88
CA PHE A 127 3.24 2.22 -1.51
C PHE A 127 2.39 2.47 -0.25
N ASP A 128 1.22 1.83 -0.15
CA ASP A 128 0.36 1.93 1.02
C ASP A 128 1.03 1.36 2.28
N ALA A 129 1.70 0.20 2.14
CA ALA A 129 2.48 -0.38 3.23
C ALA A 129 3.58 0.59 3.70
N PHE A 130 4.30 1.23 2.76
CA PHE A 130 5.30 2.26 3.05
C PHE A 130 4.72 3.46 3.78
N ALA A 131 3.61 4.00 3.31
CA ALA A 131 2.94 5.15 3.92
C ALA A 131 2.52 4.87 5.37
N ILE A 132 1.88 3.71 5.59
CA ILE A 132 1.41 3.31 6.92
C ILE A 132 2.57 3.08 7.87
N ILE A 133 3.62 2.37 7.45
CA ILE A 133 4.73 2.08 8.35
C ILE A 133 5.52 3.36 8.69
N THR A 134 5.70 4.25 7.72
CA THR A 134 6.27 5.59 7.92
C THR A 134 5.47 6.35 8.98
N THR A 135 4.14 6.25 8.92
CA THR A 135 3.23 6.86 9.89
C THR A 135 3.35 6.26 11.27
N ILE A 136 3.52 4.94 11.37
CA ILE A 136 3.76 4.27 12.65
C ILE A 136 5.04 4.81 13.32
N PHE A 137 6.15 4.94 12.58
CA PHE A 137 7.37 5.53 13.13
C PHE A 137 7.18 7.01 13.50
N ALA A 138 6.52 7.79 12.65
CA ALA A 138 6.23 9.19 12.94
C ALA A 138 5.35 9.33 14.21
N LEU A 139 4.33 8.50 14.38
CA LEU A 139 3.49 8.50 15.58
C LEU A 139 4.29 8.17 16.83
N SER A 140 5.21 7.19 16.77
CA SER A 140 6.08 6.86 17.89
C SER A 140 6.99 8.03 18.30
N LEU A 141 7.45 8.82 17.31
CA LEU A 141 8.31 9.98 17.54
C LEU A 141 7.53 11.18 18.10
N PHE A 142 6.38 11.50 17.50
CA PHE A 142 5.59 12.68 17.86
C PHE A 142 4.67 12.48 19.08
N PHE A 143 4.32 11.23 19.40
CA PHE A 143 3.45 10.90 20.53
C PHE A 143 4.09 9.84 21.44
N PRO A 144 5.08 10.22 22.28
CA PRO A 144 5.81 9.28 23.14
C PRO A 144 4.92 8.54 24.16
N LYS A 145 3.71 9.04 24.43
CA LYS A 145 2.73 8.39 25.30
C LYS A 145 2.11 7.13 24.69
N ILE A 146 2.17 6.97 23.37
CA ILE A 146 1.64 5.79 22.70
C ILE A 146 2.67 4.67 22.83
N PRO A 147 2.30 3.52 23.44
CA PRO A 147 3.25 2.43 23.60
C PRO A 147 3.68 1.87 22.24
N PHE A 148 4.99 1.82 22.01
CA PHE A 148 5.54 1.35 20.74
C PHE A 148 5.18 -0.10 20.42
N TRP A 149 5.06 -0.98 21.42
CA TRP A 149 4.64 -2.37 21.21
C TRP A 149 3.27 -2.48 20.54
N ALA A 150 2.33 -1.58 20.85
CA ALA A 150 1.00 -1.59 20.24
C ALA A 150 1.07 -1.15 18.77
N LEU A 151 1.85 -0.10 18.49
CA LEU A 151 2.12 0.35 17.12
C LEU A 151 2.82 -0.74 16.29
N ASN A 152 3.75 -1.47 16.91
CA ASN A 152 4.46 -2.57 16.28
C ASN A 152 3.51 -3.71 15.86
N LEU A 153 2.61 -4.13 16.77
CA LEU A 153 1.58 -5.13 16.46
C LEU A 153 0.68 -4.70 15.30
N ILE A 154 0.29 -3.42 15.26
CA ILE A 154 -0.50 -2.85 14.15
C ILE A 154 0.30 -2.93 12.85
N GLY A 155 1.59 -2.56 12.86
CA GLY A 155 2.45 -2.62 11.69
C GLY A 155 2.59 -4.04 11.11
N GLY A 156 2.83 -5.02 11.98
CA GLY A 156 2.86 -6.43 11.59
C GLY A 156 1.55 -6.91 10.99
N ALA A 157 0.42 -6.56 11.60
CA ALA A 157 -0.92 -6.91 11.10
C ALA A 157 -1.21 -6.28 9.73
N VAL A 158 -0.78 -5.04 9.51
CA VAL A 158 -0.91 -4.36 8.22
C VAL A 158 -0.11 -5.10 7.15
N PHE A 159 1.17 -5.38 7.39
CA PHE A 159 1.99 -6.12 6.42
C PHE A 159 1.44 -7.52 6.12
N ALA A 160 0.98 -8.26 7.13
CA ALA A 160 0.34 -9.55 6.94
C ALA A 160 -0.95 -9.43 6.10
N GLY A 161 -1.81 -8.47 6.42
CA GLY A 161 -3.06 -8.20 5.71
C GLY A 161 -2.83 -7.86 4.23
N ILE A 162 -1.90 -6.95 3.96
CA ILE A 162 -1.53 -6.56 2.58
C ILE A 162 -0.96 -7.76 1.82
N SER A 163 -0.12 -8.59 2.47
CA SER A 163 0.45 -9.80 1.87
C SER A 163 -0.63 -10.77 1.38
N VAL A 164 -1.64 -11.01 2.23
CA VAL A 164 -2.80 -11.85 1.89
C VAL A 164 -3.59 -11.26 0.73
N MET A 165 -3.83 -9.95 0.72
CA MET A 165 -4.56 -9.29 -0.37
C MET A 165 -3.82 -9.39 -1.71
N ILE A 166 -2.49 -9.34 -1.68
CA ILE A 166 -1.67 -9.58 -2.87
C ILE A 166 -1.76 -11.05 -3.30
N TRP A 167 -1.59 -12.02 -2.39
CA TRP A 167 -1.60 -13.44 -2.75
C TRP A 167 -2.92 -13.90 -3.36
N LYS A 168 -4.05 -13.41 -2.87
CA LYS A 168 -5.38 -13.66 -3.44
C LYS A 168 -5.51 -13.26 -4.91
N LYS A 169 -4.66 -12.36 -5.41
CA LYS A 169 -4.63 -11.98 -6.84
C LYS A 169 -3.78 -12.90 -7.72
N TYR A 170 -2.91 -13.71 -7.12
CA TYR A 170 -1.98 -14.58 -7.85
C TYR A 170 -2.33 -16.06 -7.77
N PHE A 171 -2.98 -16.49 -6.69
CA PHE A 171 -3.23 -17.91 -6.44
C PHE A 171 -4.63 -18.14 -5.90
N GLU A 172 -5.19 -19.31 -6.20
CA GLU A 172 -6.36 -19.87 -5.54
C GLU A 172 -5.87 -20.99 -4.61
N ILE A 173 -5.64 -20.65 -3.35
CA ILE A 173 -5.10 -21.58 -2.35
C ILE A 173 -6.09 -21.68 -1.18
N ALA A 174 -6.10 -22.82 -0.51
CA ALA A 174 -6.90 -23.02 0.69
C ALA A 174 -6.59 -21.97 1.76
N ARG A 175 -7.64 -21.39 2.36
CA ARG A 175 -7.56 -20.32 3.36
C ARG A 175 -6.56 -20.60 4.49
N LYS A 176 -6.45 -21.87 4.93
CA LYS A 176 -5.54 -22.29 6.00
C LYS A 176 -4.07 -22.04 5.66
N GLN A 177 -3.66 -22.30 4.42
CA GLN A 177 -2.27 -22.12 4.00
C GLN A 177 -1.90 -20.62 3.96
N TRP A 178 -2.79 -19.75 3.47
CA TRP A 178 -2.54 -18.30 3.51
C TRP A 178 -2.40 -17.74 4.92
N LEU A 179 -3.21 -18.22 5.86
CA LEU A 179 -3.18 -17.70 7.24
C LEU A 179 -1.87 -18.02 7.95
N ILE A 180 -1.30 -19.22 7.74
CA ILE A 180 -0.02 -19.60 8.34
C ILE A 180 1.10 -18.69 7.83
N TRP A 181 1.18 -18.50 6.51
CA TRP A 181 2.19 -17.63 5.90
C TRP A 181 1.98 -16.15 6.25
N ALA A 182 0.73 -15.70 6.36
CA ALA A 182 0.41 -14.34 6.80
C ALA A 182 0.85 -14.11 8.25
N PHE A 183 0.62 -15.08 9.13
CA PHE A 183 1.07 -15.02 10.52
C PHE A 183 2.61 -14.98 10.59
N LEU A 184 3.29 -15.83 9.82
CA LEU A 184 4.76 -15.83 9.76
C LEU A 184 5.31 -14.48 9.28
N ILE A 185 4.76 -13.91 8.20
CA ILE A 185 5.17 -12.58 7.72
C ILE A 185 4.87 -11.51 8.76
N GLY A 186 3.68 -11.52 9.36
CA GLY A 186 3.31 -10.56 10.41
C GLY A 186 4.28 -10.60 11.58
N PHE A 187 4.61 -11.80 12.06
CA PHE A 187 5.57 -12.01 13.15
C PHE A 187 6.97 -11.52 12.77
N LEU A 188 7.49 -11.90 11.60
CA LEU A 188 8.78 -11.42 11.13
C LEU A 188 8.82 -9.89 11.00
N MET A 189 7.74 -9.27 10.52
CA MET A 189 7.67 -7.82 10.42
C MET A 189 7.60 -7.15 11.80
N ILE A 190 6.96 -7.75 12.79
CA ILE A 190 6.96 -7.23 14.17
C ILE A 190 8.38 -7.17 14.73
N GLU A 191 9.15 -8.24 14.55
CA GLU A 191 10.56 -8.28 14.97
C GLU A 191 11.41 -7.26 14.21
N LEU A 192 11.24 -7.15 12.89
CA LEU A 192 11.98 -6.18 12.07
C LEU A 192 11.65 -4.73 12.45
N ILE A 193 10.37 -4.41 12.68
CA ILE A 193 9.94 -3.08 13.11
C ILE A 193 10.54 -2.75 14.48
N TRP A 194 10.57 -3.73 15.40
CA TRP A 194 11.20 -3.57 16.70
C TRP A 194 12.68 -3.25 16.59
N VAL A 195 13.44 -4.01 15.80
CA VAL A 195 14.87 -3.76 15.57
C VAL A 195 15.10 -2.40 14.93
N MET A 196 14.32 -2.05 13.89
CA MET A 196 14.45 -0.78 13.17
C MET A 196 14.14 0.45 14.04
N HIS A 197 13.37 0.30 15.12
CA HIS A 197 13.10 1.38 16.08
C HIS A 197 14.33 1.79 16.89
N PHE A 198 15.27 0.88 17.13
CA PHE A 198 16.52 1.18 17.83
C PHE A 198 17.60 1.77 16.93
N LEU A 199 17.39 1.75 15.61
CA LEU A 199 18.33 2.33 14.67
C LEU A 199 18.09 3.84 14.55
N PRO A 200 19.14 4.66 14.46
CA PRO A 200 19.08 6.12 14.38
C PRO A 200 18.68 6.59 12.96
N PHE A 201 17.55 6.11 12.47
CA PHE A 201 17.03 6.41 11.15
C PHE A 201 15.80 7.31 11.23
N GLY A 202 15.69 8.25 10.30
CA GLY A 202 14.47 9.02 10.12
C GLY A 202 13.29 8.13 9.72
N TYR A 203 12.07 8.47 10.14
CA TYR A 203 10.87 7.67 9.94
C TYR A 203 10.58 7.29 8.47
N LEU A 204 10.88 8.17 7.50
CA LEU A 204 10.76 7.88 6.06
C LEU A 204 11.74 6.79 5.61
N VAL A 205 12.98 6.87 6.11
CA VAL A 205 14.04 5.92 5.78
C VAL A 205 13.72 4.56 6.40
N SER A 206 13.32 4.53 7.67
CA SER A 206 12.89 3.30 8.35
C SER A 206 11.73 2.64 7.63
N GLY A 207 10.72 3.43 7.25
CA GLY A 207 9.57 2.92 6.50
C GLY A 207 9.97 2.34 5.15
N PHE A 208 10.85 3.03 4.41
CA PHE A 208 11.35 2.55 3.12
C PHE A 208 12.07 1.21 3.22
N PHE A 209 13.02 1.06 4.14
CA PHE A 209 13.76 -0.20 4.30
C PHE A 209 12.86 -1.35 4.77
N LEU A 210 11.92 -1.09 5.68
CA LEU A 210 11.00 -2.13 6.13
C LEU A 210 10.08 -2.60 5.00
N THR A 211 9.54 -1.67 4.20
CA THR A 211 8.76 -2.04 3.02
C THR A 211 9.59 -2.80 2.00
N TRP A 212 10.88 -2.45 1.83
CA TRP A 212 11.79 -3.21 0.97
C TRP A 212 11.96 -4.65 1.47
N LEU A 213 12.34 -4.83 2.73
CA LEU A 213 12.53 -6.16 3.33
C LEU A 213 11.25 -6.99 3.25
N TRP A 214 10.12 -6.39 3.59
CA TRP A 214 8.79 -6.99 3.42
C TRP A 214 8.53 -7.40 1.96
N TYR A 215 8.86 -6.55 0.99
CA TYR A 215 8.66 -6.85 -0.43
C TYR A 215 9.50 -8.06 -0.88
N ILE A 216 10.73 -8.20 -0.38
CA ILE A 216 11.56 -9.39 -0.63
C ILE A 216 10.90 -10.64 -0.04
N LEU A 217 10.45 -10.59 1.21
CA LEU A 217 9.72 -11.70 1.85
C LEU A 217 8.46 -12.07 1.06
N GLN A 218 7.75 -11.06 0.56
CA GLN A 218 6.55 -11.22 -0.25
C GLN A 218 6.85 -11.91 -1.59
N LEU A 219 7.97 -11.56 -2.24
CA LEU A 219 8.42 -12.22 -3.47
C LEU A 219 8.81 -13.69 -3.22
N LEU A 220 9.56 -13.97 -2.15
CA LEU A 220 9.98 -15.33 -1.80
C LEU A 220 8.76 -16.22 -1.52
N THR A 221 7.79 -15.71 -0.75
CA THR A 221 6.55 -16.43 -0.45
C THR A 221 5.72 -16.67 -1.72
N ARG A 222 5.66 -15.67 -2.61
CA ARG A 222 5.02 -15.83 -3.92
C ARG A 222 5.71 -16.90 -4.78
N PHE A 223 7.04 -16.99 -4.77
CA PHE A 223 7.74 -18.05 -5.50
C PHE A 223 7.52 -19.41 -4.87
N HIS A 224 7.43 -19.50 -3.54
CA HIS A 224 7.09 -20.74 -2.84
C HIS A 224 5.70 -21.28 -3.25
N PHE A 225 4.70 -20.43 -3.41
CA PHE A 225 3.38 -20.82 -3.92
C PHE A 225 3.34 -21.10 -5.43
N GLY A 226 4.39 -20.74 -6.18
CA GLY A 226 4.47 -21.02 -7.60
C GLY A 226 4.68 -22.51 -7.88
N PRO A 227 4.28 -23.01 -9.07
CA PRO A 227 4.40 -24.42 -9.43
C PRO A 227 5.85 -24.93 -9.42
N ASN A 228 6.82 -24.04 -9.69
CA ASN A 228 8.24 -24.37 -9.71
C ASN A 228 8.93 -24.17 -8.35
N GLY A 229 8.19 -23.70 -7.32
CA GLY A 229 8.77 -23.28 -6.05
C GLY A 229 9.86 -22.20 -6.18
N VAL A 230 10.75 -22.14 -5.18
CA VAL A 230 11.88 -21.21 -5.18
C VAL A 230 13.06 -21.81 -5.94
N VAL A 231 13.32 -21.31 -7.14
CA VAL A 231 14.50 -21.70 -7.95
C VAL A 231 15.72 -20.92 -7.48
N TRP A 232 16.38 -21.41 -6.42
CA TRP A 232 17.50 -20.73 -5.74
C TRP A 232 18.61 -20.26 -6.67
N LYS A 233 19.00 -21.05 -7.67
CA LYS A 233 20.07 -20.68 -8.63
C LYS A 233 19.81 -19.33 -9.33
N ARG A 234 18.54 -19.01 -9.63
CA ARG A 234 18.17 -17.73 -10.26
C ARG A 234 17.96 -16.62 -9.23
N GLN A 235 17.51 -16.98 -8.03
CA GLN A 235 17.18 -16.02 -6.98
C GLN A 235 18.41 -15.51 -6.23
N ILE A 236 19.49 -16.29 -6.13
CA ILE A 236 20.72 -15.87 -5.43
C ILE A 236 21.29 -14.59 -6.05
N LEU A 237 21.34 -14.50 -7.39
CA LEU A 237 21.82 -13.29 -8.07
C LEU A 237 20.92 -12.09 -7.74
N PHE A 238 19.59 -12.27 -7.82
CA PHE A 238 18.63 -11.21 -7.49
C PHE A 238 18.76 -10.74 -6.03
N LEU A 239 18.86 -11.68 -5.08
CA LEU A 239 19.01 -11.38 -3.66
C LEU A 239 20.35 -10.72 -3.37
N SER A 240 21.44 -11.17 -4.01
CA SER A 240 22.77 -10.58 -3.85
C SER A 240 22.81 -9.14 -4.35
N VAL A 241 22.24 -8.86 -5.52
CA VAL A 241 22.13 -7.50 -6.05
C VAL A 241 21.29 -6.62 -5.11
N ASN A 242 20.15 -7.11 -4.63
CA ASN A 242 19.33 -6.37 -3.66
C ASN A 242 20.08 -6.10 -2.36
N LEU A 243 20.84 -7.08 -1.85
CA LEU A 243 21.63 -6.92 -0.63
C LEU A 243 22.72 -5.86 -0.79
N VAL A 244 23.44 -5.88 -1.93
CA VAL A 244 24.47 -4.88 -2.23
C VAL A 244 23.86 -3.49 -2.34
N ILE A 245 22.74 -3.34 -3.05
CA ILE A 245 22.05 -2.04 -3.17
C ILE A 245 21.54 -1.58 -1.81
N PHE A 246 20.93 -2.47 -1.02
CA PHE A 246 20.45 -2.17 0.33
C PHE A 246 21.59 -1.66 1.22
N ALA A 247 22.73 -2.36 1.24
CA ALA A 247 23.90 -1.96 2.00
C ALA A 247 24.48 -0.63 1.50
N ALA A 248 24.57 -0.43 0.18
CA ALA A 248 25.06 0.82 -0.40
C ALA A 248 24.17 2.01 -0.01
N LEU A 249 22.84 1.86 -0.06
CA LEU A 249 21.92 2.91 0.39
C LEU A 249 22.10 3.22 1.87
N LEU A 250 22.22 2.19 2.71
CA LEU A 250 22.40 2.34 4.15
C LEU A 250 23.72 3.06 4.49
N LEU A 251 24.83 2.71 3.81
CA LEU A 251 26.15 3.29 4.10
C LEU A 251 26.36 4.68 3.51
N PHE A 252 25.83 4.97 2.32
CA PHE A 252 26.16 6.20 1.57
C PHE A 252 25.07 7.27 1.60
N PHE A 253 23.80 6.91 1.77
CA PHE A 253 22.68 7.85 1.63
C PHE A 253 21.95 8.14 2.93
N VAL A 254 21.95 7.19 3.86
CA VAL A 254 21.29 7.36 5.16
C VAL A 254 22.20 8.18 6.06
N ARG A 255 21.76 9.40 6.37
CA ARG A 255 22.35 10.17 7.47
C ARG A 255 21.81 9.61 8.78
N TRP A 256 22.71 9.10 9.60
CA TRP A 256 22.45 8.67 10.97
C TRP A 256 22.02 9.90 11.78
N VAL A 257 20.84 9.84 12.41
CA VAL A 257 20.23 10.95 13.18
C VAL A 257 20.51 10.78 14.67
#